data_AF-A0ABD0QIA0-F1
#
_entry.id   AF-A0ABD0QIA0-F1
#
_cell.length_a   1.000
_cell.length_b   1.000
_cell.length_c   1.000
_cell.angle_alpha   90.00
_cell.angle_beta   90.00
_cell.angle_gamma   90.00
#
_symmetry.space_group_name_H-M   'P 1'
#
loop_
_entity.id
_entity.type
_entity.pdbx_description
1 polymer ?
#
loop_
_entity_poly.entity_id
_entity_poly.type
_entity_poly.pdbx_seq_one_letter_code
_entity_poly.pdbx_strand_id
1 'polypeptide(L)' 'VLCLAVAVGHVRMTEEELVYNIHLAVNFLVSLLKKNWQNVRALYIKSTMGKPQRLY' A
#
# COMPACT_ATOMS: atom_id res chain seq x y z
N VAL A 1 13.67 10.12 6.15
CA VAL A 1 12.26 9.69 5.97
C VAL A 1 12.19 9.01 4.62
N LEU A 2 12.18 7.68 4.60
CA LEU A 2 12.14 6.91 3.35
C LEU A 2 10.68 6.67 3.00
N CYS A 3 10.24 7.17 1.84
CA CYS A 3 8.92 6.91 1.30
C CYS A 3 9.06 5.91 0.15
N LEU A 4 8.52 4.71 0.34
CA LEU A 4 8.41 3.70 -0.71
C LEU A 4 6.97 3.72 -1.24
N ALA A 5 6.82 3.67 -2.56
CA ALA A 5 5.53 3.65 -3.23
C ALA A 5 5.53 2.54 -4.29
N VAL A 6 4.41 1.84 -4.40
CA VAL A 6 4.17 0.77 -5.37
C VAL A 6 2.80 0.98 -5.99
N ALA A 7 2.69 0.79 -7.31
CA ALA A 7 1.42 0.82 -8.01
C ALA A 7 0.67 -0.50 -7.78
N VAL A 8 -0.62 -0.41 -7.42
CA VAL A 8 -1.41 -1.58 -6.97
C VAL A 8 -2.52 -1.96 -7.95
N GLY A 9 -2.97 -1.05 -8.82
CA GLY A 9 -3.98 -1.36 -9.83
C GLY A 9 -4.42 -0.15 -10.67
N HIS A 10 -5.41 -0.38 -11.55
CA HIS A 10 -5.99 0.61 -12.46
C HIS A 10 -7.52 0.56 -12.47
N VAL A 11 -8.17 1.58 -13.05
CA VAL A 11 -9.64 1.81 -12.98
C VAL A 11 -10.53 0.71 -13.58
N ARG A 12 -9.95 -0.26 -14.28
CA ARG A 12 -10.67 -1.37 -14.93
C ARG A 12 -10.61 -2.68 -14.13
N MET A 13 -9.89 -2.70 -13.00
CA MET A 13 -9.83 -3.85 -12.10
C MET A 13 -11.06 -3.86 -11.19
N THR A 14 -11.46 -5.05 -10.75
CA THR A 14 -12.54 -5.20 -9.77
C THR A 14 -12.07 -4.84 -8.36
N GLU A 15 -13.01 -4.54 -7.48
CA GLU A 15 -12.68 -4.18 -6.09
C GLU A 15 -11.99 -5.33 -5.34
N GLU A 16 -12.39 -6.58 -5.61
CA GLU A 16 -11.81 -7.77 -5.00
C GLU A 16 -10.34 -7.96 -5.41
N GLU A 17 -10.03 -7.81 -6.69
CA GLU A 17 -8.67 -7.86 -7.21
C GLU A 17 -7.80 -6.74 -6.61
N LEU A 18 -8.35 -5.54 -6.48
CA LEU A 18 -7.65 -4.41 -5.86
C LEU A 18 -7.33 -4.69 -4.40
N VAL A 19 -8.28 -5.21 -3.62
CA VAL A 19 -8.05 -5.56 -2.21
C VAL A 19 -6.92 -6.59 -2.09
N TYR A 20 -6.96 -7.65 -2.92
CA TYR A 20 -5.91 -8.67 -2.93
C TYR A 20 -4.53 -8.06 -3.25
N ASN A 21 -4.45 -7.22 -4.29
CA ASN A 21 -3.21 -6.57 -4.66
C ASN A 21 -2.69 -5.61 -3.57
N ILE A 22 -3.58 -4.90 -2.86
CA ILE A 22 -3.20 -4.03 -1.74
C ILE A 22 -2.54 -4.86 -0.63
N HIS A 23 -3.14 -5.98 -0.24
CA HIS A 23 -2.55 -6.86 0.77
C HIS A 23 -1.18 -7.39 0.36
N LEU A 24 -1.03 -7.83 -0.90
CA LEU A 24 0.22 -8.35 -1.41
C LEU A 24 1.31 -7.27 -1.48
N ALA A 25 0.99 -6.06 -1.96
CA ALA A 25 1.91 -4.94 -2.03
C ALA A 25 2.38 -4.47 -0.65
N VAL A 26 1.47 -4.42 0.34
CA VAL A 26 1.83 -4.07 1.72
C VAL A 26 2.79 -5.11 2.31
N ASN A 27 2.50 -6.40 2.15
CA ASN A 27 3.37 -7.47 2.64
C ASN A 27 4.76 -7.45 1.99
N PHE A 28 4.83 -7.17 0.69
CA PHE A 28 6.09 -6.99 -0.02
C PHE A 28 6.87 -5.78 0.51
N LEU A 29 6.22 -4.63 0.70
CA LEU A 29 6.88 -3.44 1.25
C LEU A 29 7.41 -3.67 2.66
N VAL A 30 6.64 -4.36 3.50
CA VAL A 30 7.03 -4.68 4.88
C VAL A 30 8.21 -5.66 4.91
N SER A 31 8.29 -6.62 3.98
CA SER A 31 9.38 -7.61 3.96
C SER A 31 10.73 -7.01 3.56
N LEU A 32 10.75 -5.89 2.84
CA LEU A 32 11.97 -5.15 2.51
C LEU A 32 12.58 -4.42 3.73
N LEU A 33 11.82 -4.21 4.80
CA LEU A 33 12.28 -3.50 5.99
C LEU A 33 12.90 -4.47 6.99
N LYS A 34 14.12 -4.17 7.45
CA LYS A 34 14.88 -5.00 8.42
C LYS A 34 14.14 -5.35 9.72
N LYS A 35 13.17 -4.52 10.15
CA LYS A 35 12.32 -4.76 11.33
C LYS A 35 10.82 -4.85 10.99
N ASN A 36 10.48 -5.07 9.71
CA ASN A 36 9.12 -5.24 9.24
C ASN A 36 8.19 -4.10 9.72
N TRP A 37 7.08 -4.46 10.38
CA TRP A 37 6.05 -3.55 10.87
C TRP A 37 6.55 -2.53 11.91
N GLN A 38 7.62 -2.82 12.65
CA GLN A 38 8.17 -1.85 13.62
C GLN A 38 8.76 -0.61 12.95
N ASN A 39 9.16 -0.73 11.68
CA ASN A 39 9.65 0.40 10.89
C ASN A 39 8.52 1.09 10.09
N VAL A 40 7.28 0.61 10.18
CA VAL A 40 6.11 1.21 9.53
C VAL A 40 5.39 2.09 10.52
N ARG A 41 5.52 3.41 10.34
CA ARG A 41 4.80 4.38 11.18
C ARG A 41 3.37 4.62 10.71
N ALA A 42 3.17 4.72 9.39
CA ALA A 42 1.88 4.94 8.76
C ALA A 42 1.92 4.47 7.31
N LEU A 43 0.79 3.94 6.82
CA LEU A 43 0.59 3.57 5.42
C LEU A 43 -0.45 4.50 4.81
N TYR A 44 -0.18 4.98 3.59
CA TYR A 44 -1.09 5.87 2.87
C TYR A 44 -1.51 5.22 1.56
N ILE A 45 -2.79 4.89 1.44
CA ILE A 45 -3.39 4.48 0.18
C ILE A 45 -3.84 5.73 -0.54
N LYS A 46 -3.22 6.00 -1.69
CA LYS A 46 -3.54 7.13 -2.55
C LYS A 46 -4.23 6.62 -3.81
N SER A 47 -5.34 7.24 -4.16
CA SER A 47 -5.97 7.09 -5.47
C SER A 47 -5.69 8.34 -6.31
N THR A 48 -5.74 8.21 -7.64
CA THR A 48 -5.40 9.30 -8.57
C THR A 48 -6.29 10.53 -8.41
N MET A 49 -7.58 10.33 -8.06
CA MET A 49 -8.57 11.40 -7.97
C MET A 49 -9.27 11.49 -6.61
N GLY A 50 -8.99 10.56 -5.69
CA GLY A 50 -9.69 10.48 -4.41
C GLY A 50 -8.86 10.98 -3.22
N LYS A 51 -9.53 11.13 -2.08
CA LYS A 51 -8.85 11.49 -0.83
C LYS A 51 -7.98 10.32 -0.35
N PRO A 52 -6.73 10.60 0.08
CA PRO A 52 -5.85 9.55 0.60
C PRO A 52 -6.41 8.96 1.88
N GLN A 53 -6.37 7.63 1.98
CA GLN A 53 -6.76 6.89 3.18
C GLN A 53 -5.51 6.53 3.97
N ARG A 54 -5.46 6.86 5.26
CA ARG A 54 -4.35 6.49 6.15
C ARG A 54 -4.72 5.24 6.92
N LEU A 55 -3.86 4.23 6.84
CA LEU A 55 -3.90 3.01 7.66
C LEU A 55 -2.75 3.08 8.67
N TYR A 56 -3.10 3.06 9.96
CA TYR A 56 -2.22 3.31 11.10
C TYR A 56 -1.70 4.78 11.11
#